data_AF-A0A7C6IFZ4-F1
#
_entry.id   AF-A0A7C6IFZ4-F1
#
_cell.length_a   1.000
_cell.length_b   1.000
_cell.length_c   1.000
_cell.angle_alpha   90.00
_cell.angle_beta   90.00
_cell.angle_gamma   90.00
#
_symmetry.space_group_name_H-M   'P 1'
#
loop_
_entity.id
_entity.type
_entity.pdbx_description
1 polymer ?
#
loop_
_entity_poly.entity_id
_entity_poly.type
_entity_poly.pdbx_seq_one_letter_code
_entity_poly.pdbx_strand_id
1 'polypeptide(L)'
;RLAFVLGLVLMGMWVWFLIPATPRGLVAVVLLNIGMAALTPMSNYGFDSVRENLDRRVLATGTGLSNMGGFVAAMIAAQGIGLLLDYSADGGTYDWGDFRFAWLALGAVWAAGFIGLLASRRAVRKSLEPMTTELK
;
A
#
# COMPACT_ATOMS: atom_id res chain seq x y z
N ARG A 1 0.29 15.39 3.12
CA ARG A 1 1.29 15.00 4.16
C ARG A 1 0.68 14.01 5.16
N LEU A 2 -0.54 14.25 5.65
CA LEU A 2 -1.26 13.35 6.57
C LEU A 2 -1.50 11.94 6.01
N ALA A 3 -2.04 11.81 4.79
CA ALA A 3 -2.28 10.51 4.13
C ALA A 3 -1.04 9.59 4.15
N PHE A 4 0.13 10.17 3.86
CA PHE A 4 1.39 9.44 3.84
C PHE A 4 1.80 8.93 5.22
N VAL A 5 1.64 9.77 6.26
CA VAL A 5 1.91 9.36 7.65
C VAL A 5 0.98 8.25 8.09
N LEU A 6 -0.33 8.37 7.82
CA LEU A 6 -1.30 7.33 8.14
C LEU A 6 -1.01 6.01 7.41
N GLY A 7 -0.57 6.09 6.15
CA GLY A 7 -0.11 4.93 5.38
C GLY A 7 1.11 4.26 6.02
N LEU A 8 2.12 5.02 6.44
CA LEU A 8 3.29 4.48 7.15
C LEU A 8 2.92 3.85 8.50
N VAL A 9 1.96 4.42 9.23
CA VAL A 9 1.46 3.84 10.49
C VAL A 9 0.79 2.50 10.23
N LEU A 10 -0.11 2.40 9.24
CA LEU A 10 -0.73 1.14 8.84
C LEU A 10 0.31 0.09 8.45
N MET A 11 1.32 0.48 7.69
CA MET A 11 2.42 -0.42 7.33
C MET A 11 3.19 -0.88 8.57
N GLY A 12 3.52 0.07 9.47
CA GLY A 12 4.23 -0.19 10.71
C GLY A 12 3.47 -1.12 11.65
N MET A 13 2.13 -1.04 11.69
CA MET A 13 1.31 -1.95 12.50
C MET A 13 1.43 -3.41 12.05
N TRP A 14 1.45 -3.66 10.74
CA TRP A 14 1.66 -5.00 10.21
C TRP A 14 3.07 -5.51 10.44
N VAL A 15 4.08 -4.65 10.22
CA VAL A 15 5.48 -4.98 10.52
C VAL A 15 5.62 -5.33 12.00
N TRP A 16 5.07 -4.50 12.89
CA TRP A 16 5.01 -4.79 14.32
C TRP A 16 4.35 -6.14 14.58
N PHE A 17 3.19 -6.43 13.99
CA PHE A 17 2.47 -7.69 14.15
C PHE A 17 3.32 -8.93 13.81
N LEU A 18 4.11 -8.86 12.75
CA LEU A 18 4.85 -10.00 12.20
C LEU A 18 6.29 -10.12 12.71
N ILE A 19 6.84 -9.09 13.37
CA ILE A 19 8.22 -9.09 13.88
C ILE A 19 8.54 -10.22 14.87
N PRO A 20 7.67 -10.64 15.80
CA PRO A 20 8.01 -11.70 16.76
C PRO A 20 8.08 -13.09 16.14
N ALA A 21 9.07 -13.89 16.54
CA ALA A 21 9.31 -15.23 16.00
C ALA A 21 8.22 -16.25 16.39
N THR A 22 7.39 -15.93 17.38
CA THR A 22 6.26 -16.76 17.81
C THR A 22 4.93 -16.12 17.44
N PRO A 23 3.88 -16.94 17.19
CA PRO A 23 2.54 -16.43 16.95
C PRO A 23 2.07 -15.51 18.07
N ARG A 24 1.39 -14.43 17.70
CA ARG A 24 0.81 -13.51 18.68
C ARG A 24 -0.54 -14.01 19.17
N GLY A 25 -0.82 -13.78 20.45
CA GLY A 25 -2.12 -14.10 21.05
C GLY A 25 -3.26 -13.26 20.47
N LEU A 26 -4.49 -13.71 20.73
CA LEU A 26 -5.74 -13.11 20.22
C LEU A 26 -5.83 -11.60 20.47
N VAL A 27 -5.33 -11.11 21.61
CA VAL A 27 -5.35 -9.68 21.97
C VAL A 27 -4.61 -8.84 20.92
N ALA A 28 -3.46 -9.31 20.42
CA ALA A 28 -2.71 -8.58 19.40
C ALA A 28 -3.45 -8.53 18.06
N VAL A 29 -4.17 -9.60 17.71
CA VAL A 29 -5.02 -9.65 16.51
C VAL A 29 -6.16 -8.64 16.62
N VAL A 30 -6.82 -8.57 17.79
CA VAL A 30 -7.89 -7.61 18.05
C VAL A 30 -7.38 -6.17 17.96
N LEU A 31 -6.23 -5.87 18.60
CA LEU A 31 -5.62 -4.54 18.54
C LEU A 31 -5.24 -4.15 17.10
N LEU A 32 -4.69 -5.09 16.33
CA LEU A 32 -4.39 -4.87 14.92
C LEU A 32 -5.67 -4.53 14.15
N ASN A 33 -6.74 -5.32 14.30
CA ASN A 33 -8.02 -5.08 13.62
C ASN A 33 -8.61 -3.71 13.96
N ILE A 34 -8.63 -3.34 15.24
CA ILE A 34 -9.15 -2.04 15.69
C ILE A 34 -8.33 -0.90 15.07
N GLY A 35 -7.00 -0.98 15.10
CA GLY A 35 -6.16 0.06 14.51
C GLY A 35 -6.29 0.15 12.99
N MET A 36 -6.37 -0.99 12.29
CA MET A 36 -6.64 -1.03 10.84
C MET A 36 -7.97 -0.35 10.51
N ALA A 37 -9.03 -0.65 11.27
CA ALA A 37 -10.34 -0.03 11.09
C ALA A 37 -10.30 1.49 11.35
N ALA A 38 -9.66 1.92 12.43
CA ALA A 38 -9.54 3.34 12.78
C ALA A 38 -8.78 4.16 11.73
N LEU A 39 -7.81 3.54 11.05
CA LEU A 39 -6.95 4.19 10.05
C LEU A 39 -7.49 4.06 8.61
N THR A 40 -8.62 3.37 8.42
CA THR A 40 -9.25 3.17 7.10
C THR A 40 -9.56 4.48 6.34
N PRO A 41 -9.95 5.60 6.98
CA PRO A 41 -10.16 6.89 6.29
C PRO A 41 -8.95 7.45 5.54
N MET A 42 -7.75 6.87 5.72
CA MET A 42 -6.54 7.24 4.98
C MET A 42 -6.73 7.19 3.45
N SER A 43 -7.50 6.20 2.95
CA SER A 43 -7.77 6.06 1.51
C SER A 43 -8.53 7.26 0.93
N ASN A 44 -9.45 7.84 1.71
CA ASN A 44 -10.20 9.03 1.30
C ASN A 44 -9.27 10.21 1.07
N TYR A 45 -8.28 10.43 1.95
CA TYR A 45 -7.28 11.47 1.71
C TYR A 45 -6.44 11.23 0.45
N GLY A 46 -6.21 9.95 0.10
CA GLY A 46 -5.59 9.59 -1.17
C GLY A 46 -6.44 10.00 -2.37
N PHE A 47 -7.74 9.68 -2.34
CA PHE A 47 -8.67 10.06 -3.39
C PHE A 47 -8.88 11.57 -3.48
N ASP A 48 -8.96 12.28 -2.36
CA ASP A 48 -9.10 13.73 -2.34
C ASP A 48 -7.88 14.40 -2.99
N SER A 49 -6.68 13.91 -2.70
CA SER A 49 -5.46 14.36 -3.39
C SER A 49 -5.51 14.12 -4.89
N VAL A 50 -6.14 13.04 -5.38
CA VAL A 50 -6.29 12.82 -6.83
C VAL A 50 -7.31 13.80 -7.40
N ARG A 51 -8.45 13.96 -6.73
CA ARG A 51 -9.57 14.79 -7.18
C ARG A 51 -9.21 16.27 -7.26
N GLU A 52 -8.43 16.78 -6.32
CA GLU A 52 -7.97 18.17 -6.29
C GLU A 52 -7.03 18.54 -7.45
N ASN A 53 -6.35 17.55 -8.03
CA ASN A 53 -5.34 17.77 -9.08
C ASN A 53 -5.85 17.44 -10.50
N LEU A 54 -7.13 17.11 -10.66
CA LEU A 54 -7.73 16.75 -11.95
C LEU A 54 -8.75 17.78 -12.41
N ASP A 55 -8.79 18.02 -13.72
CA ASP A 55 -9.89 18.76 -14.34
C ASP A 55 -11.21 17.99 -14.13
N ARG A 56 -12.31 18.74 -13.90
CA ARG A 56 -13.66 18.18 -13.72
C ARG A 56 -14.07 17.23 -14.85
N ARG A 57 -13.59 17.44 -16.08
CA ARG A 57 -13.87 16.59 -17.24
C ARG A 57 -13.32 15.16 -17.12
N VAL A 58 -12.22 14.98 -16.38
CA VAL A 58 -11.53 13.67 -16.22
C VAL A 58 -11.56 13.15 -14.80
N LEU A 59 -12.24 13.84 -13.89
CA LEU A 59 -12.30 13.54 -12.46
C LEU A 59 -12.79 12.12 -12.16
N ALA A 60 -13.86 11.69 -12.82
CA ALA A 60 -14.42 10.35 -12.64
C ALA A 60 -13.44 9.27 -13.10
N THR A 61 -12.84 9.45 -14.28
CA THR A 61 -11.83 8.53 -14.84
C THR A 61 -10.61 8.43 -13.94
N GLY A 62 -10.06 9.55 -13.46
CA GLY A 62 -8.88 9.54 -12.60
C GLY A 62 -9.13 8.92 -11.21
N THR A 63 -10.32 9.14 -10.64
CA THR A 63 -10.74 8.47 -9.40
C THR A 63 -10.89 6.96 -9.62
N GLY A 64 -11.53 6.55 -10.73
CA GLY A 64 -11.69 5.15 -11.10
C GLY A 64 -10.36 4.44 -11.31
N LEU A 65 -9.42 5.06 -12.03
CA LEU A 65 -8.08 4.54 -12.27
C LEU A 65 -7.31 4.34 -10.95
N SER A 66 -7.45 5.29 -10.02
CA SER A 66 -6.82 5.20 -8.69
C SER A 66 -7.35 4.02 -7.88
N ASN A 67 -8.67 3.76 -7.93
CA ASN A 67 -9.26 2.60 -7.26
C ASN A 67 -8.83 1.27 -7.90
N MET A 68 -8.80 1.22 -9.24
CA MET A 68 -8.28 0.05 -9.97
C MET A 68 -6.83 -0.25 -9.60
N GLY A 69 -5.98 0.76 -9.48
CA GLY A 69 -4.59 0.59 -9.05
C GLY A 69 -4.48 -0.06 -7.65
N GLY A 70 -5.26 0.44 -6.69
CA GLY A 70 -5.29 -0.14 -5.34
C GLY A 70 -5.81 -1.58 -5.31
N PHE A 71 -6.87 -1.87 -6.07
CA PHE A 71 -7.42 -3.21 -6.17
C PHE A 71 -6.46 -4.20 -6.84
N VAL A 72 -5.83 -3.82 -7.96
CA VAL A 72 -4.84 -4.64 -8.65
C VAL A 72 -3.64 -4.92 -7.74
N ALA A 73 -3.15 -3.90 -7.01
CA ALA A 73 -2.08 -4.09 -6.04
C ALA A 73 -2.48 -5.09 -4.93
N ALA A 74 -3.71 -4.99 -4.41
CA ALA A 74 -4.22 -5.92 -3.40
C ALA A 74 -4.35 -7.35 -3.94
N MET A 75 -4.83 -7.53 -5.16
CA MET A 75 -4.92 -8.84 -5.82
C MET A 75 -3.55 -9.48 -6.04
N ILE A 76 -2.59 -8.70 -6.54
CA ILE A 76 -1.20 -9.17 -6.71
C ILE A 76 -0.59 -9.57 -5.36
N ALA A 77 -0.79 -8.76 -4.32
CA ALA A 77 -0.28 -9.07 -2.99
C ALA A 77 -0.92 -10.34 -2.41
N ALA A 78 -2.24 -10.46 -2.48
CA ALA A 78 -2.96 -11.63 -1.96
C ALA A 78 -2.52 -12.92 -2.68
N GLN A 79 -2.41 -12.88 -4.00
CA GLN A 79 -1.94 -14.03 -4.78
C GLN A 79 -0.48 -14.35 -4.47
N GLY A 80 0.38 -13.33 -4.33
CA GLY A 80 1.78 -13.50 -3.97
C GLY A 80 1.96 -14.12 -2.58
N ILE A 81 1.17 -13.71 -1.59
CA ILE A 81 1.15 -14.34 -0.27
C ILE A 81 0.77 -15.80 -0.38
N GLY A 82 -0.31 -16.14 -1.11
CA GLY A 82 -0.75 -17.53 -1.29
C GLY A 82 0.33 -18.40 -1.92
N LEU A 83 0.97 -17.93 -3.00
CA LEU A 83 2.05 -18.65 -3.67
C LEU A 83 3.26 -18.88 -2.75
N LEU A 84 3.64 -17.89 -1.94
CA LEU A 84 4.75 -18.04 -1.01
C LEU A 84 4.42 -18.95 0.18
N LEU A 85 3.16 -18.97 0.64
CA LEU A 85 2.70 -19.92 1.66
C LEU A 85 2.75 -21.35 1.15
N ASP A 86 2.22 -21.60 -0.05
CA ASP A 86 2.23 -22.94 -0.65
C ASP A 86 3.65 -23.41 -0.93
N TYR A 87 4.52 -22.49 -1.36
CA TYR A 87 5.94 -22.78 -1.56
C TYR A 87 6.68 -23.10 -0.25
N SER A 88 6.45 -22.33 0.82
CA SER A 88 7.22 -22.50 2.06
C SER A 88 6.74 -23.69 2.89
N ALA A 89 5.44 -23.97 2.87
CA ALA A 89 4.86 -25.09 3.60
C ALA A 89 5.09 -26.44 2.92
N ASP A 90 5.47 -26.47 1.64
CA ASP A 90 5.78 -27.68 0.85
C ASP A 90 4.67 -28.76 0.93
N GLY A 91 3.40 -28.33 0.92
CA GLY A 91 2.23 -29.21 1.04
C GLY A 91 1.89 -29.65 2.47
N GLY A 92 2.61 -29.16 3.48
CA GLY A 92 2.34 -29.34 4.90
C GLY A 92 1.35 -28.34 5.49
N THR A 93 1.23 -28.35 6.82
CA THR A 93 0.41 -27.38 7.57
C THR A 93 1.14 -26.05 7.71
N TYR A 94 0.45 -24.94 7.45
CA TYR A 94 1.02 -23.60 7.61
C TYR A 94 1.41 -23.31 9.07
N ASP A 95 2.67 -22.92 9.28
CA ASP A 95 3.16 -22.41 10.55
C ASP A 95 3.43 -20.91 10.50
N TRP A 96 3.66 -20.29 11.65
CA TRP A 96 3.93 -18.87 11.78
C TRP A 96 5.15 -18.39 10.98
N GLY A 97 6.17 -19.23 10.84
CA GLY A 97 7.33 -18.96 10.00
C GLY A 97 6.95 -18.72 8.54
N ASP A 98 6.04 -19.55 8.02
CA ASP A 98 5.51 -19.44 6.64
C ASP A 98 4.77 -18.14 6.44
N PHE A 99 3.90 -17.76 7.39
CA PHE A 99 3.17 -16.50 7.33
C PHE A 99 4.11 -15.28 7.30
N ARG A 100 5.18 -15.29 8.11
CA ARG A 100 6.17 -14.21 8.11
C ARG A 100 6.92 -14.11 6.78
N PHE A 101 7.27 -15.26 6.20
CA PHE A 101 7.96 -15.31 4.91
C PHE A 101 7.03 -14.86 3.77
N ALA A 102 5.82 -15.39 3.71
CA ALA A 102 4.85 -15.06 2.66
C ALA A 102 4.46 -13.59 2.65
N TRP A 103 4.45 -12.95 3.82
CA TRP A 103 4.16 -11.52 3.93
C TRP A 103 5.17 -10.61 3.21
N LEU A 104 6.37 -11.12 2.89
CA LEU A 104 7.34 -10.39 2.06
C LEU A 104 6.79 -10.04 0.68
N ALA A 105 5.83 -10.82 0.15
CA ALA A 105 5.14 -10.47 -1.10
C ALA A 105 4.42 -9.12 -1.01
N LEU A 106 3.73 -8.84 0.09
CA LEU A 106 3.09 -7.55 0.32
C LEU A 106 4.12 -6.43 0.49
N GLY A 107 5.25 -6.73 1.16
CA GLY A 107 6.39 -5.82 1.21
C GLY A 107 6.95 -5.44 -0.16
N ALA A 108 7.02 -6.39 -1.10
CA ALA A 108 7.44 -6.13 -2.47
C ALA A 108 6.45 -5.23 -3.23
N VAL A 109 5.14 -5.45 -3.06
CA VAL A 109 4.10 -4.60 -3.66
C VAL A 109 4.17 -3.17 -3.10
N TRP A 110 4.40 -3.03 -1.79
CA TRP A 110 4.65 -1.72 -1.19
C TRP A 110 5.86 -1.04 -1.81
N ALA A 111 7.00 -1.73 -1.89
CA ALA A 111 8.21 -1.20 -2.49
C ALA A 111 7.97 -0.72 -3.93
N ALA A 112 7.29 -1.51 -4.75
CA ALA A 112 6.89 -1.12 -6.11
C ALA A 112 6.00 0.13 -6.11
N GLY A 113 5.03 0.22 -5.19
CA GLY A 113 4.19 1.40 -4.99
C GLY A 113 4.99 2.66 -4.62
N PHE A 114 5.95 2.55 -3.70
CA PHE A 114 6.84 3.66 -3.34
C PHE A 114 7.71 4.10 -4.51
N ILE A 115 8.27 3.16 -5.28
CA ILE A 115 9.06 3.46 -6.47
C ILE A 115 8.21 4.19 -7.50
N GLY A 116 6.99 3.70 -7.78
CA GLY A 116 6.04 4.35 -8.68
C GLY A 116 5.65 5.76 -8.23
N LEU A 117 5.43 5.95 -6.92
CA LEU A 117 5.15 7.26 -6.34
C LEU A 117 6.35 8.23 -6.50
N LEU A 118 7.57 7.77 -6.27
CA LEU A 118 8.77 8.60 -6.43
C LEU A 118 9.05 8.92 -7.90
N ALA A 119 8.86 7.95 -8.79
CA ALA A 119 9.03 8.12 -10.23
C ALA A 119 8.02 9.12 -10.80
N SER A 120 6.74 8.99 -10.45
CA SER A 120 5.69 9.92 -10.88
C SER A 120 5.93 11.34 -10.38
N ARG A 121 6.32 11.51 -9.11
CA ARG A 121 6.69 12.83 -8.57
C ARG A 121 7.86 13.48 -9.31
N ARG A 122 8.88 12.70 -9.67
CA ARG A 122 10.02 13.19 -10.45
C ARG A 122 9.61 13.57 -11.87
N ALA A 123 8.74 12.78 -12.51
CA ALA A 123 8.23 13.07 -13.85
C ALA A 123 7.42 14.38 -13.88
N VAL A 124 6.47 14.55 -12.95
CA VAL A 124 5.67 15.78 -12.84
C VAL A 124 6.55 17.01 -12.62
N ARG A 125 7.57 16.91 -11.74
CA ARG A 125 8.50 18.04 -11.51
C ARG A 125 9.24 18.45 -12.79
N LYS A 126 9.74 17.48 -13.56
CA LYS A 126 10.43 17.74 -14.83
C LYS A 126 9.52 18.37 -15.89
N SER A 127 8.23 18.04 -15.90
CA SER A 127 7.27 18.62 -16.84
C SER A 127 6.88 20.07 -16.49
N LEU A 128 7.06 20.50 -15.24
CA LEU A 128 6.78 21.87 -14.80
C LEU A 128 7.98 22.82 -14.97
N GLU A 129 9.22 22.29 -14.94
CA GLU A 129 10.46 23.06 -15.22
C GLU A 129 10.45 23.85 -16.56
N PRO A 130 10.00 23.29 -17.71
CA PRO A 130 9.98 24.04 -18.97
C PRO A 130 8.97 25.22 -18.98
N MET A 131 7.88 25.15 -18.20
CA MET A 131 6.87 26.24 -18.17
C MET A 131 7.34 27.49 -17.42
N THR A 132 8.30 27.34 -16.49
CA THR A 132 8.88 28.48 -15.76
C THR A 132 9.94 29.23 -16.54
N THR A 133 10.50 28.64 -17.60
CA THR A 133 11.54 29.25 -18.43
C THR A 133 10.94 30.18 -19.50
N GLU A 134 9.72 29.93 -19.98
CA GLU A 134 9.03 30.82 -20.94
C GLU A 134 8.37 32.06 -20.30
N LEU A 135 8.30 32.12 -18.96
CA LEU A 135 7.77 33.25 -18.20
C LEU A 135 8.86 34.20 -17.68
N LYS A 136 10.12 34.01 -18.09
CA LYS A 136 11.25 34.92 -17.84
C LYS A 136 11.79 35.46 -19.14
#